data_AF-A0A484N7I6-F1
#
_entry.id   AF-A0A484N7I6-F1
#
_cell.length_a   1.000
_cell.length_b   1.000
_cell.length_c   1.000
_cell.angle_alpha   90.00
_cell.angle_beta   90.00
_cell.angle_gamma   90.00
#
_symmetry.space_group_name_H-M   'P 1'
#
loop_
_entity.id
_entity.type
_entity.pdbx_description
1 polymer ?
#
loop_
_entity_poly.entity_id
_entity_poly.type
_entity_poly.pdbx_seq_one_letter_code
_entity_poly.pdbx_strand_id
1 'polypeptide(L)'
;MQHDEVIWQVIRHNHCSFMAKIDTGIFCRNPYNVTGICNRSSCPLANSRYATIREHDGVFYLYMKTIERAHMPNKLWERVKLPRNYMQALEIIDKHLMYWPKLLVHKTKQRFTKLVYMRIRTRKLALKTREKIMTTPRKEIKREARREKKAETAAVLDKSIENELLERLNRGVYPGEIINAIPIDKYNAILDKEVVDNKEVEYEVEYVEGYEDLEEEDDIEDFGGLAVKDDDDDDDDGDDDDDDEEAVAVHERGVKKHRRGSRKHKRDEPSADSKRKRKVLYEVEHNDASERQTAVI
;
A
#
# COMPACT_ATOMS: atom_id res chain seq x y z
N MET A 1 23.96 -1.02 38.55
CA MET A 1 23.12 -2.22 38.62
C MET A 1 21.99 -2.08 37.60
N GLN A 2 21.74 -3.09 36.78
CA GLN A 2 20.63 -3.07 35.83
C GLN A 2 19.37 -3.59 36.53
N HIS A 3 18.32 -2.77 36.59
CA HIS A 3 17.08 -3.11 37.27
C HIS A 3 15.96 -3.35 36.26
N ASP A 4 15.74 -4.62 35.93
CA ASP A 4 14.74 -5.07 34.94
C ASP A 4 13.30 -4.58 35.28
N GLU A 5 12.98 -4.44 36.57
CA GLU A 5 11.65 -3.97 37.01
C GLU A 5 11.39 -2.50 36.69
N VAL A 6 12.37 -1.64 36.96
CA VAL A 6 12.27 -0.20 36.71
C VAL A 6 12.21 0.05 35.20
N ILE A 7 13.04 -0.66 34.43
CA ILE A 7 13.03 -0.58 32.97
C ILE A 7 11.66 -1.00 32.43
N TRP A 8 11.06 -2.07 32.95
CA TRP A 8 9.72 -2.48 32.55
C TRP A 8 8.65 -1.42 32.87
N GLN A 9 8.68 -0.84 34.08
CA GLN A 9 7.72 0.20 34.47
C GLN A 9 7.81 1.42 33.56
N VAL A 10 9.03 1.89 33.26
CA VAL A 10 9.27 3.01 32.34
C VAL A 10 8.75 2.69 30.94
N ILE A 11 9.09 1.52 30.39
CA ILE A 11 8.66 1.11 29.04
C ILE A 11 7.14 0.94 28.94
N ARG A 12 6.47 0.48 30.02
CA ARG A 12 5.03 0.24 30.03
C ARG A 12 4.21 1.53 30.18
N HIS A 13 4.64 2.43 31.06
CA HIS A 13 3.87 3.62 31.42
C HIS A 13 4.22 4.85 30.57
N ASN A 14 5.47 4.97 30.12
CA ASN A 14 5.88 6.07 29.24
C ASN A 14 5.69 5.63 27.77
N HIS A 15 6.75 5.74 26.97
CA HIS A 15 6.72 5.41 25.55
C HIS A 15 7.63 4.23 25.23
N CYS A 16 7.12 3.28 24.45
CA CYS A 16 7.88 2.17 23.88
C CYS A 16 7.71 2.18 22.37
N SER A 17 8.79 2.42 21.63
CA SER A 17 8.80 2.48 20.17
C SER A 17 8.33 1.19 19.50
N PHE A 18 8.58 0.06 20.14
CA PHE A 18 8.20 -1.25 19.62
C PHE A 18 6.78 -1.69 20.00
N MET A 19 6.09 -0.97 20.89
CA MET A 19 4.76 -1.36 21.35
C MET A 19 3.70 -0.95 20.34
N ALA A 20 2.89 -1.91 19.89
CA ALA A 20 1.72 -1.70 19.05
C ALA A 20 0.46 -2.07 19.84
N LYS A 21 -0.40 -1.08 20.07
CA LYS A 21 -1.72 -1.29 20.70
C LYS A 21 -2.73 -1.56 19.58
N ILE A 22 -3.35 -2.74 19.63
CA ILE A 22 -4.42 -3.17 18.72
C ILE A 22 -5.63 -3.50 19.61
N ASP A 23 -6.84 -3.46 19.06
CA ASP A 23 -8.08 -3.75 19.80
C ASP A 23 -8.06 -5.13 20.50
N THR A 24 -7.37 -6.10 19.90
CA THR A 24 -7.22 -7.46 20.45
C THR A 24 -6.19 -7.57 21.57
N GLY A 25 -5.27 -6.61 21.72
CA GLY A 25 -4.23 -6.64 22.73
C GLY A 25 -2.97 -5.84 22.39
N ILE A 26 -1.97 -5.98 23.25
CA ILE A 26 -0.71 -5.23 23.15
C ILE A 26 0.39 -6.14 22.57
N PHE A 27 0.88 -5.78 21.39
CA PHE A 27 1.93 -6.49 20.67
C PHE A 27 3.24 -5.73 20.68
N CYS A 28 4.32 -6.42 20.34
CA CYS A 28 5.66 -5.85 20.28
C CYS A 28 6.31 -6.19 18.93
N ARG A 29 6.74 -5.16 18.21
CA ARG A 29 7.39 -5.23 16.89
C ARG A 29 8.88 -5.60 16.95
N ASN A 30 9.45 -5.71 18.15
CA ASN A 30 10.87 -6.01 18.30
C ASN A 30 11.19 -7.40 17.71
N PRO A 31 12.17 -7.51 16.78
CA PRO A 31 12.52 -8.79 16.14
C PRO A 31 13.05 -9.84 17.13
N TYR A 32 13.60 -9.40 18.27
CA TYR A 32 14.12 -10.24 19.34
C TYR A 32 13.05 -10.61 20.38
N ASN A 33 11.74 -10.42 20.12
CA ASN A 33 10.71 -10.98 21.00
C ASN A 33 10.39 -12.42 20.59
N VAL A 34 10.34 -13.34 21.56
CA VAL A 34 9.99 -14.75 21.30
C VAL A 34 8.52 -14.92 20.91
N THR A 35 7.63 -14.20 21.59
CA THR A 35 6.17 -14.40 21.53
C THR A 35 5.44 -13.40 20.64
N GLY A 36 5.99 -12.20 20.44
CA GLY A 36 5.32 -11.09 19.75
C GLY A 36 4.35 -10.29 20.62
N ILE A 37 4.08 -10.73 21.84
CA ILE A 37 3.22 -10.02 22.80
C ILE A 37 4.09 -9.08 23.67
N CYS A 38 3.55 -7.91 24.03
CA CYS A 38 4.23 -6.97 24.91
C CYS A 38 3.86 -7.22 26.38
N ASN A 39 4.55 -8.18 27.01
CA ASN A 39 4.42 -8.50 28.44
C ASN A 39 5.76 -8.36 29.16
N ARG A 40 5.73 -8.27 30.50
CA ARG A 40 6.94 -8.17 31.33
C ARG A 40 7.93 -9.30 31.05
N SER A 41 7.45 -10.53 30.94
CA SER A 41 8.27 -11.72 30.64
C SER A 41 8.67 -11.85 29.17
N SER A 42 7.96 -11.19 28.26
CA SER A 42 8.19 -11.30 26.81
C SER A 42 9.09 -10.19 26.26
N CYS A 43 9.27 -9.08 26.97
CA CYS A 43 10.03 -7.94 26.47
C CYS A 43 11.54 -8.22 26.52
N PRO A 44 12.26 -8.19 25.38
CA PRO A 44 13.71 -8.41 25.35
C PRO A 44 14.52 -7.20 25.84
N LEU A 45 13.91 -6.00 25.88
CA LEU A 45 14.56 -4.79 26.40
C LEU A 45 14.55 -4.77 27.92
N ALA A 46 13.41 -5.10 28.52
CA ALA A 46 13.23 -5.10 29.96
C ALA A 46 13.97 -6.24 30.67
N ASN A 47 14.13 -7.41 30.02
CA ASN A 47 14.80 -8.55 30.63
C ASN A 47 16.28 -8.59 30.22
N SER A 48 17.16 -8.64 31.22
CA SER A 48 18.61 -8.81 31.05
C SER A 48 18.99 -10.21 30.59
N ARG A 49 18.34 -11.26 31.15
CA ARG A 49 18.50 -12.66 30.74
C ARG A 49 17.41 -13.05 29.76
N TYR A 50 17.75 -13.18 28.49
CA TYR A 50 16.78 -13.48 27.44
C TYR A 50 17.38 -14.36 26.34
N ALA A 51 16.55 -15.07 25.58
CA ALA A 51 17.00 -15.94 24.51
C ALA A 51 15.95 -16.01 23.42
N THR A 52 16.36 -15.88 22.16
CA THR A 52 15.47 -15.92 20.99
C THR A 52 16.09 -16.68 19.83
N ILE A 53 15.28 -17.02 18.83
CA ILE A 53 15.77 -17.61 17.59
C ILE A 53 15.42 -16.68 16.44
N ARG A 54 16.41 -16.46 15.58
CA ARG A 54 16.26 -15.73 14.32
C ARG A 54 16.88 -16.51 13.18
N GLU A 55 16.33 -16.26 11.99
CA GLU A 55 16.87 -16.74 10.73
C GLU A 55 17.73 -15.63 10.11
N HIS A 56 18.95 -15.99 9.70
CA HIS A 56 19.83 -15.17 8.88
C HIS A 56 20.26 -16.01 7.69
N ASP A 57 19.97 -15.55 6.48
CA ASP A 57 20.35 -16.18 5.21
C ASP A 57 20.03 -17.69 5.14
N GLY A 58 18.87 -18.09 5.66
CA GLY A 58 18.44 -19.49 5.69
C GLY A 58 19.14 -20.36 6.74
N VAL A 59 19.88 -19.79 7.68
CA VAL A 59 20.45 -20.49 8.83
C VAL A 59 19.82 -19.96 10.11
N PHE A 60 19.43 -20.88 11.00
CA PHE A 60 18.86 -20.50 12.29
C PHE A 60 19.98 -20.27 13.30
N TYR A 61 19.85 -19.18 14.05
CA TYR A 61 20.76 -18.82 15.12
C TYR A 61 19.98 -18.67 16.42
N LEU A 62 20.52 -19.25 17.49
CA LEU A 62 20.11 -18.99 18.85
C LEU A 62 20.82 -17.74 19.34
N TYR A 63 20.04 -16.71 19.64
CA TYR A 63 20.48 -15.45 20.22
C TYR A 63 20.30 -15.52 21.73
N MET A 64 21.37 -15.31 22.48
CA MET A 64 21.35 -15.29 23.95
C MET A 64 21.81 -13.93 24.46
N LYS A 65 21.07 -13.40 25.43
CA LYS A 65 21.36 -12.16 26.12
C LYS A 65 21.71 -12.49 27.57
N THR A 66 22.89 -12.06 27.99
CA THR A 66 23.42 -12.22 29.35
C THR A 66 23.54 -10.87 30.03
N ILE A 67 23.50 -10.86 31.36
CA ILE A 67 23.55 -9.62 32.14
C ILE A 67 24.93 -8.96 32.09
N GLU A 68 25.98 -9.76 31.95
CA GLU A 68 27.37 -9.32 31.95
C GLU A 68 27.67 -8.38 30.78
N ARG A 69 27.07 -8.62 29.61
CA ARG A 69 27.32 -7.84 28.39
C ARG A 69 26.42 -6.61 28.23
N ALA A 70 25.59 -6.30 29.24
CA ALA A 70 24.60 -5.23 29.11
C ALA A 70 25.22 -3.83 28.92
N HIS A 71 26.45 -3.63 29.39
CA HIS A 71 27.23 -2.40 29.21
C HIS A 71 27.77 -2.22 27.77
N MET A 72 27.80 -3.28 26.96
CA MET A 72 28.29 -3.25 25.57
C MET A 72 27.16 -3.60 24.59
N PRO A 73 26.37 -2.63 24.10
CA PRO A 73 25.22 -2.89 23.25
C PRO A 73 25.59 -3.63 21.95
N ASN A 74 26.76 -3.34 21.37
CA ASN A 74 27.24 -4.00 20.15
C ASN A 74 27.48 -5.51 20.33
N LYS A 75 27.82 -5.94 21.55
CA LYS A 75 28.11 -7.34 21.91
C LYS A 75 27.05 -7.95 22.82
N LEU A 76 25.89 -7.29 22.94
CA LEU A 76 24.80 -7.68 23.84
C LEU A 76 24.29 -9.10 23.58
N TRP A 77 24.29 -9.52 22.32
CA TRP A 77 23.78 -10.80 21.89
C TRP A 77 24.89 -11.77 21.48
N GLU A 78 24.95 -12.90 22.17
CA GLU A 78 25.69 -14.08 21.74
C GLU A 78 24.89 -14.85 20.69
N ARG A 79 25.56 -15.38 19.67
CA ARG A 79 24.91 -16.12 18.58
C ARG A 79 25.49 -17.52 18.47
N VAL A 80 24.64 -18.53 18.52
CA VAL A 80 25.00 -19.93 18.32
C VAL A 80 24.31 -20.44 17.06
N LYS A 81 25.07 -21.04 16.14
CA LYS A 81 24.53 -21.66 14.92
C LYS A 81 23.76 -22.92 15.27
N LEU A 82 22.51 -23.04 14.82
CA LEU A 82 21.72 -24.25 14.97
C LEU A 82 21.88 -25.14 13.73
N PRO A 83 22.02 -26.47 13.89
CA PRO A 83 22.10 -27.40 12.78
C PRO A 83 20.76 -27.48 12.03
N ARG A 84 20.81 -28.01 10.80
CA ARG A 84 19.61 -28.24 9.97
C ARG A 84 18.69 -29.32 10.55
N ASN A 85 19.27 -30.27 11.29
CA ASN A 85 18.54 -31.35 11.93
C ASN A 85 17.74 -30.81 13.13
N TYR A 86 16.42 -31.00 13.10
CA TYR A 86 15.52 -30.48 14.12
C TYR A 86 15.82 -31.03 15.52
N MET A 87 16.03 -32.34 15.65
CA MET A 87 16.31 -32.98 16.94
C MET A 87 17.63 -32.50 17.55
N GLN A 88 18.69 -32.47 16.75
CA GLN A 88 20.00 -31.97 17.19
C GLN A 88 19.95 -30.49 17.58
N ALA A 89 19.17 -29.68 16.87
CA ALA A 89 18.98 -28.27 17.22
C ALA A 89 18.25 -28.11 18.56
N LEU A 90 17.25 -28.94 18.86
CA LEU A 90 16.58 -28.93 20.17
C LEU A 90 17.53 -29.30 21.31
N GLU A 91 18.38 -30.31 21.13
CA GLU A 91 19.39 -30.68 22.13
C GLU A 91 20.38 -29.56 22.39
N ILE A 92 20.81 -28.84 21.34
CA ILE A 92 21.71 -27.68 21.49
C ILE A 92 21.02 -26.55 22.24
N ILE A 93 19.75 -26.27 21.92
CA ILE A 93 18.94 -25.28 22.65
C ILE A 93 18.85 -25.67 24.13
N ASP A 94 18.60 -26.94 24.44
CA ASP A 94 18.51 -27.42 25.83
C ASP A 94 19.83 -27.31 26.58
N LYS A 95 20.95 -27.64 25.94
CA LYS A 95 22.29 -27.53 26.53
C LYS A 95 22.62 -26.07 26.88
N HIS A 96 22.37 -25.14 25.96
CA HIS A 96 22.67 -23.73 26.19
C HIS A 96 21.69 -23.05 27.16
N LEU A 97 20.42 -23.47 27.20
CA LEU A 97 19.38 -22.84 28.04
C LEU A 97 19.11 -23.59 29.35
N MET A 98 20.02 -24.46 29.81
CA MET A 98 19.82 -25.29 31.00
C MET A 98 19.44 -24.49 32.26
N TYR A 99 20.07 -23.33 32.45
CA TYR A 99 19.87 -22.47 33.64
C TYR A 99 18.89 -21.30 33.41
N TRP A 100 18.15 -21.31 32.31
CA TRP A 100 17.17 -20.27 31.98
C TRP A 100 15.77 -20.63 32.48
N PRO A 101 14.87 -19.64 32.65
CA PRO A 101 13.50 -19.91 33.08
C PRO A 101 12.78 -20.84 32.09
N LYS A 102 12.15 -21.90 32.60
CA LYS A 102 11.47 -22.95 31.80
C LYS A 102 10.48 -22.39 30.79
N LEU A 103 9.73 -21.35 31.16
CA LEU A 103 8.79 -20.67 30.26
C LEU A 103 9.50 -20.13 29.00
N LEU A 104 10.64 -19.47 29.18
CA LEU A 104 11.41 -18.93 28.07
C LEU A 104 11.96 -20.05 27.20
N VAL A 105 12.52 -21.11 27.79
CA VAL A 105 13.02 -22.28 27.04
C VAL A 105 11.91 -22.88 26.19
N HIS A 106 10.73 -23.12 26.77
CA HIS A 106 9.58 -23.67 26.07
C HIS A 106 9.12 -22.75 24.94
N LYS A 107 9.01 -21.43 25.17
CA LYS A 107 8.62 -20.48 24.13
C LYS A 107 9.67 -20.38 23.01
N THR A 108 10.95 -20.47 23.34
CA THR A 108 12.04 -20.49 22.35
C THR A 108 11.98 -21.74 21.49
N LYS A 109 11.72 -22.92 22.08
CA LYS A 109 11.44 -24.15 21.32
C LYS A 109 10.20 -24.00 20.43
N GLN A 110 9.10 -23.48 20.94
CA GLN A 110 7.89 -23.23 20.14
C GLN A 110 8.17 -22.30 18.94
N ARG A 111 8.94 -21.23 19.17
CA ARG A 111 9.37 -20.32 18.11
C ARG A 111 10.26 -21.02 17.08
N PHE A 112 11.21 -21.84 17.52
CA PHE A 112 12.05 -22.65 16.62
C PHE A 112 11.19 -23.50 15.69
N THR A 113 10.29 -24.29 16.28
CA THR A 113 9.37 -25.16 15.55
C THR A 113 8.55 -24.36 14.54
N LYS A 114 7.99 -23.21 14.95
CA LYS A 114 7.23 -22.34 14.06
C LYS A 114 8.07 -21.82 12.89
N LEU A 115 9.30 -21.37 13.13
CA LEU A 115 10.20 -20.88 12.08
C LEU A 115 10.59 -21.98 11.10
N VAL A 116 10.90 -23.18 11.59
CA VAL A 116 11.16 -24.36 10.75
C VAL A 116 9.95 -24.67 9.86
N TYR A 117 8.74 -24.69 10.42
CA TYR A 117 7.52 -24.87 9.64
C TYR A 117 7.28 -23.76 8.62
N MET A 118 7.50 -22.49 8.98
CA MET A 118 7.38 -21.37 8.04
C MET A 118 8.39 -21.51 6.90
N ARG A 119 9.64 -21.91 7.18
CA ARG A 119 10.65 -22.17 6.15
C ARG A 119 10.24 -23.29 5.18
N ILE A 120 9.69 -24.39 5.70
CA ILE A 120 9.14 -25.47 4.87
C ILE A 120 8.00 -24.94 4.00
N ARG A 121 7.10 -24.13 4.58
CA ARG A 121 5.98 -23.53 3.85
C ARG A 121 6.45 -22.58 2.75
N THR A 122 7.44 -21.72 3.00
CA THR A 122 8.01 -20.80 2.00
C THR A 122 8.61 -21.57 0.84
N ARG A 123 9.36 -22.66 1.10
CA ARG A 123 9.88 -23.54 0.04
C ARG A 123 8.77 -24.18 -0.79
N LYS A 124 7.75 -24.72 -0.14
CA LYS A 124 6.58 -25.29 -0.82
C LYS A 124 5.82 -24.25 -1.63
N LEU A 125 5.81 -22.99 -1.19
CA LEU A 125 5.13 -21.90 -1.88
C LEU A 125 5.94 -21.40 -3.07
N ALA A 126 7.26 -21.33 -2.96
CA ALA A 126 8.17 -21.01 -4.07
C ALA A 126 8.15 -22.05 -5.20
N LEU A 127 7.92 -23.32 -4.86
CA LEU A 127 7.76 -24.40 -5.85
C LEU A 127 6.39 -24.38 -6.57
N LYS A 128 5.41 -23.66 -6.04
CA LYS A 128 4.08 -23.56 -6.67
C LYS A 128 4.08 -22.39 -7.65
N THR A 129 3.80 -22.68 -8.92
CA THR A 129 3.47 -21.64 -9.89
C THR A 129 2.15 -20.99 -9.46
N ARG A 130 2.19 -19.67 -9.22
CA ARG A 130 1.02 -18.86 -8.91
C ARG A 130 1.00 -17.66 -9.82
N GLU A 131 -0.18 -17.30 -10.28
CA GLU A 131 -0.41 -16.05 -10.97
C GLU A 131 0.05 -14.89 -10.07
N LYS A 132 0.87 -14.00 -10.61
CA LYS A 132 1.31 -12.81 -9.91
C LYS A 132 0.19 -11.79 -10.05
N ILE A 133 -0.43 -11.41 -8.93
CA ILE A 133 -1.36 -10.28 -8.90
C ILE A 133 -0.54 -9.03 -9.24
N MET A 134 -0.70 -8.53 -10.46
CA MET A 134 -0.13 -7.26 -10.87
C MET A 134 -1.19 -6.18 -10.69
N THR A 135 -0.80 -5.07 -10.10
CA THR A 135 -1.66 -3.89 -10.01
C THR A 135 -1.52 -3.09 -11.31
N THR A 136 -2.60 -2.92 -12.05
CA THR A 136 -2.67 -1.94 -13.14
C THR A 136 -2.84 -0.54 -12.54
N PRO A 137 -2.08 0.47 -13.00
CA PRO A 137 -2.20 1.82 -12.48
C PRO A 137 -3.56 2.41 -12.84
N ARG A 138 -4.20 3.10 -11.88
CA ARG A 138 -5.57 3.63 -12.04
C ARG A 138 -5.73 4.58 -13.23
N LYS A 139 -4.68 5.32 -13.59
CA LYS A 139 -4.70 6.24 -14.74
C LYS A 139 -4.83 5.49 -16.06
N GLU A 140 -4.16 4.35 -16.22
CA GLU A 140 -4.24 3.52 -17.43
C GLU A 140 -5.65 2.93 -17.57
N ILE A 141 -6.21 2.37 -16.50
CA ILE A 141 -7.57 1.82 -16.50
C ILE A 141 -8.59 2.88 -16.96
N LYS A 142 -8.51 4.10 -16.41
CA LYS A 142 -9.39 5.20 -16.83
C LYS A 142 -9.17 5.60 -18.29
N ARG A 143 -7.92 5.69 -18.73
CA ARG A 143 -7.56 6.10 -20.09
C ARG A 143 -7.94 5.06 -21.14
N GLU A 144 -7.80 3.77 -20.82
CA GLU A 144 -8.22 2.66 -21.66
C GLU A 144 -9.74 2.61 -21.77
N ALA A 145 -10.48 2.72 -20.67
CA ALA A 145 -11.94 2.76 -20.70
C ALA A 145 -12.49 3.95 -21.50
N ARG A 146 -11.85 5.13 -21.44
CA ARG A 146 -12.22 6.28 -22.29
C ARG A 146 -11.91 6.03 -23.76
N ARG A 147 -10.74 5.44 -24.06
CA ARG A 147 -10.35 5.10 -25.44
C ARG A 147 -11.25 4.02 -26.04
N GLU A 148 -11.66 3.05 -25.25
CA GLU A 148 -12.59 2.00 -25.63
C GLU A 148 -13.95 2.58 -26.02
N LYS A 149 -14.53 3.44 -25.17
CA LYS A 149 -15.78 4.14 -25.50
C LYS A 149 -15.66 4.98 -26.77
N LYS A 150 -14.56 5.71 -26.94
CA LYS A 150 -14.31 6.50 -28.15
C LYS A 150 -14.12 5.62 -29.39
N ALA A 151 -13.53 4.45 -29.24
CA ALA A 151 -13.39 3.48 -30.32
C ALA A 151 -14.74 2.85 -30.69
N GLU A 152 -15.58 2.52 -29.71
CA GLU A 152 -16.94 1.99 -29.91
C GLU A 152 -17.81 2.99 -30.68
N THR A 153 -17.82 4.26 -30.25
CA THR A 153 -18.58 5.30 -30.96
C THR A 153 -18.04 5.57 -32.36
N ALA A 154 -16.73 5.53 -32.57
CA ALA A 154 -16.12 5.75 -33.89
C ALA A 154 -16.31 4.57 -34.85
N ALA A 155 -16.33 3.34 -34.36
CA ALA A 155 -16.40 2.14 -35.19
C ALA A 155 -17.79 1.90 -35.81
N VAL A 156 -18.87 2.48 -35.24
CA VAL A 156 -20.28 2.35 -35.68
C VAL A 156 -20.56 0.98 -36.30
N LEU A 157 -20.36 -0.07 -35.49
CA LEU A 157 -20.29 -1.45 -35.98
C LEU A 157 -21.57 -1.87 -36.70
N ASP A 158 -22.74 -1.40 -36.26
CA ASP A 158 -24.03 -1.74 -36.84
C ASP A 158 -24.13 -1.45 -38.34
N LYS A 159 -23.69 -0.27 -38.78
CA LYS A 159 -23.71 0.12 -40.21
C LYS A 159 -22.71 -0.69 -41.03
N SER A 160 -21.53 -0.96 -40.45
CA SER A 160 -20.52 -1.80 -41.10
C SER A 160 -21.02 -3.24 -41.30
N ILE A 161 -21.74 -3.77 -40.31
CA ILE A 161 -22.35 -5.11 -40.34
C ILE A 161 -23.51 -5.14 -41.31
N GLU A 162 -24.38 -4.13 -41.32
CA GLU A 162 -25.49 -4.01 -42.28
C GLU A 162 -24.99 -4.02 -43.72
N ASN A 163 -23.98 -3.20 -44.01
CA ASN A 163 -23.36 -3.16 -45.34
C ASN A 163 -22.74 -4.52 -45.71
N GLU A 164 -22.05 -5.19 -44.79
CA GLU A 164 -21.48 -6.51 -45.07
C GLU A 164 -22.57 -7.57 -45.31
N LEU A 165 -23.66 -7.55 -44.54
CA LEU A 165 -24.79 -8.47 -44.70
C LEU A 165 -25.52 -8.23 -46.03
N LEU A 166 -25.72 -6.98 -46.42
CA LEU A 166 -26.29 -6.60 -47.72
C LEU A 166 -25.36 -7.03 -48.85
N GLU A 167 -24.06 -6.80 -48.75
CA GLU A 167 -23.09 -7.26 -49.75
C GLU A 167 -23.06 -8.79 -49.86
N ARG A 168 -23.15 -9.53 -48.74
CA ARG A 168 -23.24 -11.00 -48.75
C ARG A 168 -24.55 -11.48 -49.36
N LEU A 169 -25.66 -10.78 -49.11
CA LEU A 169 -26.96 -11.06 -49.73
C LEU A 169 -26.90 -10.83 -51.24
N ASN A 170 -26.33 -9.70 -51.68
CA ASN A 170 -26.14 -9.34 -53.09
C ASN A 170 -25.20 -10.31 -53.82
N ARG A 171 -24.15 -10.80 -53.14
CA ARG A 171 -23.24 -11.84 -53.65
C ARG A 171 -23.87 -13.24 -53.67
N GLY A 172 -25.06 -13.42 -53.11
CA GLY A 172 -25.78 -14.71 -53.10
C GLY A 172 -25.12 -15.78 -52.21
N VAL A 173 -24.42 -15.37 -51.16
CA VAL A 173 -23.67 -16.28 -50.25
C VAL A 173 -24.59 -17.19 -49.44
N TYR A 174 -25.89 -16.88 -49.36
CA TYR A 174 -26.92 -17.68 -48.69
C TYR A 174 -27.86 -18.39 -49.69
N PRO A 175 -27.37 -19.39 -50.46
CA PRO A 175 -28.21 -20.12 -51.39
C PRO A 175 -29.19 -21.03 -50.64
N GLY A 176 -30.49 -20.73 -50.72
CA GLY A 176 -31.58 -21.68 -50.41
C GLY A 176 -32.30 -21.51 -49.07
N GLU A 177 -31.77 -20.78 -48.09
CA GLU A 177 -32.43 -20.63 -46.76
C GLU A 177 -33.21 -19.32 -46.58
N ILE A 178 -32.82 -18.24 -47.27
CA ILE A 178 -33.39 -16.90 -47.01
C ILE A 178 -34.60 -16.56 -47.92
N ILE A 179 -34.70 -17.19 -49.09
CA ILE A 179 -35.69 -16.84 -50.13
C ILE A 179 -37.14 -17.05 -49.68
N ASN A 180 -37.39 -17.94 -48.71
CA ASN A 180 -38.74 -18.20 -48.19
C ASN A 180 -39.09 -17.46 -46.90
N ALA A 181 -38.13 -16.79 -46.24
CA ALA A 181 -38.34 -16.15 -44.94
C ALA A 181 -38.53 -14.62 -45.04
N ILE A 182 -38.07 -13.99 -46.12
CA ILE A 182 -38.23 -12.55 -46.35
C ILE A 182 -39.30 -12.34 -47.43
N PRO A 183 -40.47 -11.76 -47.10
CA PRO A 183 -41.46 -11.38 -48.10
C PRO A 183 -40.84 -10.52 -49.21
N ILE A 184 -41.10 -10.87 -50.47
CA ILE A 184 -40.52 -10.24 -51.68
C ILE A 184 -40.73 -8.72 -51.69
N ASP A 185 -41.86 -8.24 -51.17
CA ASP A 185 -42.17 -6.82 -51.07
C ASP A 185 -41.20 -6.05 -50.17
N LYS A 186 -40.71 -6.70 -49.10
CA LYS A 186 -39.71 -6.10 -48.20
C LYS A 186 -38.33 -6.08 -48.83
N TYR A 187 -38.00 -7.09 -49.65
CA TYR A 187 -36.74 -7.14 -50.39
C TYR A 187 -36.65 -6.01 -51.43
N ASN A 188 -37.70 -5.83 -52.25
CA ASN A 188 -37.75 -4.76 -53.25
C ASN A 188 -37.77 -3.36 -52.59
N ALA A 189 -38.48 -3.19 -51.47
CA ALA A 189 -38.50 -1.93 -50.73
C ALA A 189 -37.14 -1.56 -50.09
N ILE A 190 -36.29 -2.54 -49.80
CA ILE A 190 -34.91 -2.30 -49.32
C ILE A 190 -34.00 -1.93 -50.49
N LEU A 191 -34.14 -2.62 -51.64
CA LEU A 191 -33.43 -2.30 -52.88
C LEU A 191 -33.75 -0.87 -53.40
N ASP A 192 -35.02 -0.47 -53.33
CA ASP A 192 -35.46 0.84 -53.81
C ASP A 192 -35.01 2.00 -52.90
N LYS A 193 -34.80 1.76 -51.60
CA LYS A 193 -34.24 2.76 -50.66
C LYS A 193 -32.77 3.07 -50.95
N GLU A 194 -32.01 2.07 -51.41
CA GLU A 194 -30.59 2.19 -51.78
C GLU A 194 -30.35 3.15 -52.96
N VAL A 195 -31.35 3.28 -53.86
CA VAL A 195 -31.28 4.20 -55.01
C VAL A 195 -31.48 5.67 -54.59
N VAL A 196 -32.10 5.90 -53.43
CA VAL A 196 -32.39 7.25 -52.90
C VAL A 196 -31.26 7.73 -51.99
N ASP A 197 -30.71 6.86 -51.13
CA ASP A 197 -29.61 7.23 -50.22
C ASP A 197 -28.27 7.53 -50.95
N ASN A 198 -28.11 7.13 -52.22
CA ASN A 198 -26.94 7.47 -53.02
C ASN A 198 -27.00 8.86 -53.70
N LYS A 199 -28.13 9.60 -53.60
CA LYS A 199 -28.29 10.92 -54.25
C LYS A 199 -28.38 12.12 -53.33
N GLU A 200 -28.61 11.93 -52.04
CA GLU A 200 -28.68 13.03 -51.06
C GLU A 200 -28.20 12.53 -49.69
N VAL A 201 -26.89 12.40 -49.53
CA VAL A 201 -26.26 12.49 -48.20
C VAL A 201 -25.15 13.52 -48.31
N GLU A 202 -25.56 14.77 -48.42
CA GLU A 202 -24.73 15.87 -47.96
C GLU A 202 -24.51 15.61 -46.46
N TYR A 203 -23.28 15.28 -46.08
CA TYR A 203 -22.89 15.15 -44.68
C TYR A 203 -23.00 16.53 -44.03
N GLU A 204 -24.21 16.94 -43.65
CA GLU A 204 -24.39 17.91 -42.59
C GLU A 204 -23.85 17.23 -41.33
N VAL A 205 -22.66 17.65 -40.91
CA VAL A 205 -22.09 17.26 -39.62
C VAL A 205 -22.99 17.88 -38.57
N GLU A 206 -24.11 17.21 -38.29
CA GLU A 206 -24.90 17.45 -37.10
C GLU A 206 -23.95 17.15 -35.94
N TYR A 207 -23.41 18.20 -35.35
CA TYR A 207 -22.68 18.13 -34.11
C TYR A 207 -23.60 17.43 -33.13
N VAL A 208 -23.35 16.14 -32.89
CA VAL A 208 -23.93 15.45 -31.75
C VAL A 208 -23.39 16.19 -30.53
N GLU A 209 -24.23 17.08 -30.01
CA GLU A 209 -24.13 17.89 -28.79
C GLU A 209 -24.08 16.98 -27.55
N GLY A 210 -23.14 16.03 -27.58
CA GLY A 210 -22.89 15.00 -26.57
C GLY A 210 -21.42 14.58 -26.52
N TYR A 211 -20.57 15.17 -27.37
CA TYR A 211 -19.10 15.10 -27.24
C TYR A 211 -18.50 16.20 -26.35
N GLU A 212 -19.26 17.26 -26.04
CA GLU A 212 -18.78 18.37 -25.21
C GLU A 212 -18.58 17.95 -23.74
N ASP A 213 -19.41 17.04 -23.22
CA ASP A 213 -19.31 16.53 -21.84
C ASP A 213 -18.17 15.49 -21.65
N LEU A 214 -17.34 15.26 -22.69
CA LEU A 214 -16.10 14.48 -22.61
C LEU A 214 -14.85 15.30 -22.93
N GLU A 215 -15.01 16.54 -23.42
CA GLU A 215 -13.92 17.50 -23.64
C GLU A 215 -13.85 18.58 -22.55
N GLU A 216 -14.88 18.72 -21.71
CA GLU A 216 -14.85 19.68 -20.61
C GLU A 216 -14.11 19.13 -19.37
N GLU A 217 -12.95 19.76 -19.12
CA GLU A 217 -12.30 19.99 -17.82
C GLU A 217 -11.99 18.79 -16.91
N ASP A 218 -10.73 18.31 -16.99
CA ASP A 218 -9.86 18.12 -15.80
C ASP A 218 -8.58 17.36 -16.22
N ASP A 219 -7.59 18.08 -16.79
CA ASP A 219 -6.14 17.75 -16.67
C ASP A 219 -5.20 18.72 -17.45
N ILE A 220 -5.62 19.95 -17.78
CA ILE A 220 -4.70 20.96 -18.37
C ILE A 220 -3.97 21.80 -17.30
N GLU A 221 -4.32 21.66 -16.02
CA GLU A 221 -3.77 22.46 -14.91
C GLU A 221 -2.50 21.89 -14.23
N ASP A 222 -1.76 20.97 -14.84
CA ASP A 222 -0.46 20.51 -14.29
C ASP A 222 0.72 20.70 -15.27
N PHE A 223 0.54 21.53 -16.31
CA PHE A 223 1.61 21.98 -17.22
C PHE A 223 1.92 23.47 -17.04
N GLY A 224 1.84 23.97 -15.80
CA GLY A 224 2.11 25.37 -15.43
C GLY A 224 3.40 25.53 -14.64
N GLY A 225 4.52 25.00 -15.14
CA GLY A 225 5.82 25.00 -14.46
C GLY A 225 6.94 25.74 -15.20
N LEU A 226 6.60 26.68 -16.09
CA LEU A 226 7.57 27.54 -16.79
C LEU A 226 7.63 28.91 -16.13
N ALA A 227 8.35 29.00 -15.02
CA ALA A 227 8.86 30.27 -14.50
C ALA A 227 10.27 30.47 -15.06
N VAL A 228 10.36 31.13 -16.22
CA VAL A 228 11.58 31.84 -16.63
C VAL A 228 11.44 33.26 -16.10
N LYS A 229 12.20 33.56 -15.05
CA LYS A 229 12.53 34.91 -14.64
C LYS A 229 14.04 34.92 -14.45
N ASP A 230 14.74 35.28 -15.52
CA ASP A 230 16.11 35.80 -15.44
C ASP A 230 16.03 37.15 -14.73
N ASP A 231 16.74 37.26 -13.61
CA ASP A 231 17.38 38.49 -13.15
C ASP A 231 18.77 38.03 -12.65
N ASP A 232 19.79 38.50 -13.37
CA ASP A 232 21.22 38.45 -13.04
C ASP A 232 21.50 38.94 -11.62
N ASP A 233 22.42 38.28 -10.90
CA ASP A 233 23.66 38.96 -10.45
C ASP A 233 24.69 37.96 -9.88
N ASP A 234 25.94 38.31 -10.18
CA ASP A 234 27.24 37.64 -10.04
C ASP A 234 27.73 37.33 -8.60
N ASP A 235 28.84 36.57 -8.60
CA ASP A 235 29.90 36.44 -7.57
C ASP A 235 29.62 35.51 -6.37
N ASP A 236 30.57 34.79 -5.79
CA ASP A 236 31.93 34.34 -6.09
C ASP A 236 32.35 33.59 -4.80
N ASP A 237 33.18 32.56 -4.95
CA ASP A 237 34.08 31.98 -3.95
C ASP A 237 33.61 31.50 -2.55
N GLY A 238 34.19 30.36 -2.13
CA GLY A 238 34.62 30.22 -0.73
C GLY A 238 34.39 28.86 -0.08
N ASP A 239 35.48 28.10 -0.03
CA ASP A 239 35.73 26.82 0.64
C ASP A 239 35.68 26.88 2.20
N ASP A 240 35.83 25.70 2.81
CA ASP A 240 36.28 25.37 4.18
C ASP A 240 35.28 25.22 5.35
N ASP A 241 35.04 23.94 5.67
CA ASP A 241 35.47 23.21 6.88
C ASP A 241 35.32 23.77 8.32
N ASP A 242 34.89 22.81 9.17
CA ASP A 242 35.30 22.50 10.54
C ASP A 242 34.68 23.14 11.82
N ASP A 243 34.22 22.18 12.65
CA ASP A 243 34.38 21.99 14.09
C ASP A 243 33.89 23.01 15.16
N ASP A 244 32.92 22.48 15.93
CA ASP A 244 32.98 22.21 17.38
C ASP A 244 33.28 23.29 18.45
N GLU A 245 32.61 23.08 19.59
CA GLU A 245 32.88 23.54 20.96
C GLU A 245 32.01 24.62 21.66
N GLU A 246 31.91 24.32 22.94
CA GLU A 246 31.05 24.70 24.05
C GLU A 246 31.40 26.05 24.73
N ALA A 247 30.41 26.71 25.37
CA ALA A 247 30.46 27.24 26.76
C ALA A 247 29.75 28.60 27.04
N VAL A 248 28.73 28.52 27.90
CA VAL A 248 28.27 29.41 29.00
C VAL A 248 28.72 30.90 29.13
N ALA A 249 27.75 31.83 29.32
CA ALA A 249 27.48 32.55 30.61
C ALA A 249 26.65 33.87 30.50
N VAL A 250 25.49 33.86 31.19
CA VAL A 250 24.78 34.87 32.04
C VAL A 250 25.09 36.40 31.98
N HIS A 251 24.06 37.27 31.79
CA HIS A 251 23.39 38.17 32.79
C HIS A 251 22.70 39.44 32.21
N GLU A 252 21.38 39.53 32.49
CA GLU A 252 20.48 40.68 32.78
C GLU A 252 20.57 42.10 32.17
N ARG A 253 19.38 42.60 31.79
CA ARG A 253 18.64 43.84 32.20
C ARG A 253 17.90 44.41 30.96
N GLY A 254 16.66 44.87 30.92
CA GLY A 254 15.55 45.09 31.85
C GLY A 254 14.57 46.09 31.18
N VAL A 255 13.33 46.21 31.70
CA VAL A 255 12.34 47.31 31.47
C VAL A 255 11.48 47.17 30.18
N LYS A 256 10.12 47.20 30.13
CA LYS A 256 9.05 47.75 30.99
C LYS A 256 7.69 47.06 30.73
N LYS A 257 6.85 47.02 31.78
CA LYS A 257 5.51 46.42 31.88
C LYS A 257 4.38 47.46 31.82
N HIS A 258 3.23 47.02 31.27
CA HIS A 258 1.82 47.27 31.65
C HIS A 258 1.21 48.69 31.76
N ARG A 259 -0.02 48.80 31.25
CA ARG A 259 -1.30 49.14 31.95
C ARG A 259 -2.42 49.29 30.89
N ARG A 260 -3.74 49.11 31.12
CA ARG A 260 -4.63 48.44 32.09
C ARG A 260 -6.08 48.78 31.66
N GLY A 261 -7.06 47.88 31.90
CA GLY A 261 -8.49 48.21 32.14
C GLY A 261 -9.45 47.96 30.96
N SER A 262 -10.26 46.89 30.92
CA SER A 262 -11.47 46.56 31.72
C SER A 262 -12.72 47.39 31.37
N ARG A 263 -13.74 46.75 30.77
CA ARG A 263 -15.16 46.94 31.11
C ARG A 263 -16.09 45.81 30.57
N LYS A 264 -16.78 45.22 31.56
CA LYS A 264 -17.92 44.27 31.67
C LYS A 264 -18.94 44.05 30.52
N HIS A 265 -19.34 42.76 30.46
CA HIS A 265 -20.68 42.12 30.34
C HIS A 265 -21.58 42.31 29.09
N LYS A 266 -21.92 41.18 28.44
CA LYS A 266 -23.21 40.46 28.64
C LYS A 266 -23.18 39.07 27.98
N ARG A 267 -23.96 38.16 28.56
CA ARG A 267 -24.22 36.77 28.12
C ARG A 267 -25.18 36.78 26.93
N ASP A 268 -24.98 35.88 25.98
CA ASP A 268 -26.03 35.23 25.16
C ASP A 268 -25.48 33.87 24.63
N GLU A 269 -26.41 32.97 24.32
CA GLU A 269 -26.38 31.50 24.20
C GLU A 269 -25.49 30.86 23.09
N PRO A 270 -25.28 29.52 23.10
CA PRO A 270 -24.25 28.87 22.29
C PRO A 270 -24.72 28.62 20.85
N SER A 271 -24.05 29.25 19.88
CA SER A 271 -24.21 28.93 18.46
C SER A 271 -23.38 27.69 18.08
N ALA A 272 -23.98 26.82 17.29
CA ALA A 272 -23.56 25.48 16.95
C ALA A 272 -22.19 25.44 16.23
N ASP A 273 -21.21 24.83 16.89
CA ASP A 273 -19.91 24.56 16.30
C ASP A 273 -19.99 23.34 15.38
N SER A 274 -19.75 23.58 14.09
CA SER A 274 -19.80 22.59 13.01
C SER A 274 -18.62 21.60 13.12
N LYS A 275 -18.79 20.57 13.96
CA LYS A 275 -17.86 19.43 14.00
C LYS A 275 -17.89 18.70 12.66
N ARG A 276 -16.84 18.90 11.85
CA ARG A 276 -16.49 18.05 10.71
C ARG A 276 -16.50 16.58 11.15
N LYS A 277 -17.54 15.84 10.74
CA LYS A 277 -17.60 14.38 10.90
C LYS A 277 -16.47 13.76 10.08
N ARG A 278 -15.54 13.09 10.75
CA ARG A 278 -14.61 12.13 10.13
C ARG A 278 -15.44 11.09 9.37
N LYS A 279 -15.36 11.05 8.03
CA LYS A 279 -15.90 9.96 7.23
C LYS A 279 -15.14 8.68 7.61
N VAL A 280 -15.85 7.76 8.24
CA VAL A 280 -15.41 6.38 8.44
C VAL A 280 -15.51 5.70 7.07
N LEU A 281 -14.37 5.22 6.54
CA LEU A 281 -14.34 4.36 5.35
C LEU A 281 -14.88 3.00 5.77
N TYR A 282 -16.07 2.65 5.27
CA TYR A 282 -16.61 1.30 5.34
C TYR A 282 -16.09 0.57 4.09
N GLU A 283 -15.19 -0.40 4.27
CA GLU A 283 -14.85 -1.33 3.19
C GLU A 283 -16.00 -2.33 3.08
N VAL A 284 -16.83 -2.17 2.05
CA VAL A 284 -17.81 -3.17 1.64
C VAL A 284 -17.09 -4.12 0.71
N GLU A 285 -16.87 -5.37 1.13
CA GLU A 285 -16.38 -6.43 0.25
C GLU A 285 -17.42 -6.67 -0.87
N HIS A 286 -17.13 -6.22 -2.08
CA HIS A 286 -17.82 -6.72 -3.28
C HIS A 286 -17.03 -7.90 -3.81
N ASN A 287 -17.67 -9.07 -3.76
CA ASN A 287 -17.24 -10.31 -4.40
C ASN A 287 -17.45 -10.20 -5.93
N ASP A 288 -16.85 -9.20 -6.57
CA ASP A 288 -16.79 -9.15 -8.02
C ASP A 288 -15.52 -9.89 -8.43
N ALA A 289 -15.72 -11.15 -8.81
CA ALA A 289 -14.71 -12.00 -9.42
C ALA A 289 -14.28 -11.37 -10.76
N SER A 290 -13.35 -10.41 -10.71
CA SER A 290 -12.71 -9.87 -11.89
C SER A 290 -11.99 -11.00 -12.62
N GLU A 291 -12.36 -11.20 -13.88
CA GLU A 291 -11.84 -12.22 -14.78
C GLU A 291 -10.32 -12.24 -14.76
N ARG A 292 -9.77 -13.40 -14.41
CA ARG A 292 -8.33 -13.63 -14.34
C ARG A 292 -7.83 -13.91 -15.74
N GLN A 293 -7.16 -12.94 -16.35
CA GLN A 293 -6.46 -13.17 -17.61
C GLN A 293 -5.24 -14.06 -17.35
N THR A 294 -5.18 -15.18 -18.05
CA THR A 294 -4.00 -16.04 -18.10
C THR A 294 -3.00 -15.43 -19.06
N ALA A 295 -1.79 -15.14 -18.58
CA ALA A 295 -0.70 -14.75 -19.46
C ALA A 295 -0.28 -16.00 -20.26
N VAL A 296 -0.51 -15.96 -21.58
CA VAL A 296 0.03 -16.92 -22.53
C VAL A 296 1.55 -16.69 -22.58
N ILE A 297 2.31 -17.77 -22.33
CA ILE A 297 3.77 -17.81 -22.47
C ILE A 297 4.13 -17.77 -23.95
#